data_AF-Q0EZT3-F1
#
_entry.id   AF-Q0EZT3-F1
#
_cell.length_a   1.000
_cell.length_b   1.000
_cell.length_c   1.000
_cell.angle_alpha   90.00
_cell.angle_beta   90.00
_cell.angle_gamma   90.00
#
_symmetry.space_group_name_H-M   'P 1'
#
loop_
_entity.id
_entity.type
_entity.pdbx_description
1 polymer ?
#
loop_
_entity_poly.entity_id
_entity_poly.type
_entity_poly.pdbx_seq_one_letter_code
_entity_poly.pdbx_strand_id
1 'polypeptide(L)'
;MKSLKTLILLLILFLPYANAHAAWWEFGRESSEPYFTSLQFNSLDSARLDEGMVLSPEDLQNGSIVVRGQAQVGRGNIGLVEISIDEGKTWEAAKLDDRGMFTWEFRPEIGHDYLFQIRAVSTTGVSTGAEENDFHLLVLSVNGTTEAKETFRKMLNAYMHKDRSGFMDLVSNSFEGNISALEDALTDDFRWLDSIAIQANITRVVSNHGVYELYFTYNRQVRSMRSGQFLKDSAASVVGFRRSVKGMKLVRMSAPLLFGVSDTANIATYVTGQAVGQNVLTLDPTTGNASLGSQGETASATSTSGTQFLALNQSYNFDTDSVANEGPGPAVQGDVKPEVGVVFTRNGVGSQRIPCPISSTSSAPAGGYIGQPYLLNAQAGSCFALEMLPGPRYALVEVVSYNAATGDMTFRYKYQPSGGRNF
;
A
#
# COMPACT_ATOMS: atom_id res chain seq x y z
N MET A 1 -46.78 -23.52 -19.48
CA MET A 1 -46.01 -23.35 -18.22
C MET A 1 -44.77 -24.23 -18.08
N LYS A 2 -44.54 -25.28 -18.90
CA LYS A 2 -43.30 -26.09 -18.84
C LYS A 2 -42.11 -25.51 -19.62
N SER A 3 -42.31 -24.68 -20.64
CA SER A 3 -41.22 -24.09 -21.44
C SER A 3 -40.53 -22.88 -20.81
N LEU A 4 -41.20 -22.17 -19.90
CA LEU A 4 -40.61 -20.99 -19.23
C LEU A 4 -39.54 -21.39 -18.20
N LYS A 5 -39.69 -22.55 -17.55
CA LYS A 5 -38.68 -23.09 -16.62
C LYS A 5 -37.41 -23.52 -17.36
N THR A 6 -37.54 -24.07 -18.57
CA THR A 6 -36.38 -24.48 -19.38
C THR A 6 -35.62 -23.27 -19.93
N LEU A 7 -36.32 -22.18 -20.26
CA LEU A 7 -35.70 -20.95 -20.75
C LEU A 7 -34.91 -20.22 -19.64
N ILE A 8 -35.43 -20.19 -18.41
CA ILE A 8 -34.75 -19.59 -17.26
C ILE A 8 -33.51 -20.41 -16.87
N LEU A 9 -33.56 -21.75 -16.95
CA LEU A 9 -32.41 -22.60 -16.66
C LEU A 9 -31.29 -22.42 -17.71
N LEU A 10 -31.64 -22.16 -18.97
CA LEU A 10 -30.66 -21.91 -20.04
C LEU A 10 -30.03 -20.51 -19.91
N LEU A 11 -30.76 -19.52 -19.40
CA LEU A 11 -30.25 -18.15 -19.25
C LEU A 11 -29.22 -18.02 -18.10
N ILE A 12 -29.33 -18.87 -17.07
CA ILE A 12 -28.35 -18.91 -15.95
C ILE A 12 -26.99 -19.48 -16.40
N LEU A 13 -26.97 -20.33 -17.43
CA LEU A 13 -25.74 -20.89 -18.02
C LEU A 13 -24.93 -19.89 -18.87
N PHE A 14 -25.52 -18.74 -19.21
CA PHE A 14 -24.88 -17.67 -20.00
C PHE A 14 -24.56 -16.42 -19.18
N LEU A 15 -24.65 -16.49 -17.85
CA LEU A 15 -24.11 -15.42 -17.02
C LEU A 15 -22.59 -15.40 -17.21
N PRO A 16 -22.00 -14.25 -17.64
CA PRO A 16 -20.55 -14.15 -17.70
C PRO A 16 -20.00 -14.41 -16.31
N TYR A 17 -19.04 -15.32 -16.20
CA TYR A 17 -18.22 -15.49 -15.01
C TYR A 17 -17.62 -14.12 -14.70
N ALA A 18 -18.22 -13.42 -13.73
CA ALA A 18 -17.53 -12.33 -13.09
C ALA A 18 -16.27 -12.96 -12.50
N ASN A 19 -15.10 -12.53 -12.98
CA ASN A 19 -13.81 -12.89 -12.40
C ASN A 19 -13.75 -12.28 -10.99
N ALA A 20 -14.45 -12.91 -10.05
CA ALA A 20 -14.15 -12.77 -8.64
C ALA A 20 -12.80 -13.47 -8.46
N HIS A 21 -11.72 -12.69 -8.40
CA HIS A 21 -10.45 -13.14 -7.85
C HIS A 21 -10.62 -13.36 -6.35
N ALA A 22 -11.40 -14.37 -5.98
CA ALA A 22 -11.31 -14.95 -4.66
C ALA A 22 -9.96 -15.68 -4.59
N ALA A 23 -9.23 -15.49 -3.49
CA ALA A 23 -7.95 -16.13 -3.21
C ALA A 23 -8.13 -17.64 -2.93
N TRP A 24 -8.50 -18.41 -3.97
CA TRP A 24 -8.71 -19.85 -3.89
C TRP A 24 -7.42 -20.65 -3.61
N TRP A 25 -6.25 -20.00 -3.65
CA TRP A 25 -4.95 -20.63 -3.42
C TRP A 25 -4.62 -20.92 -1.94
N GLU A 26 -5.30 -20.30 -0.97
CA GLU A 26 -5.06 -20.59 0.46
C GLU A 26 -5.69 -21.90 0.95
N PHE A 27 -6.69 -22.44 0.24
CA PHE A 27 -7.42 -23.63 0.67
C PHE A 27 -6.80 -24.96 0.24
N GLY A 28 -5.67 -24.93 -0.49
CA GLY A 28 -5.03 -26.12 -1.05
C GLY A 28 -3.62 -26.44 -0.56
N ARG A 29 -2.98 -25.58 0.24
CA ARG A 29 -1.61 -25.83 0.72
C ARG A 29 -1.63 -26.97 1.74
N GLU A 30 -0.88 -28.03 1.47
CA GLU A 30 -0.64 -29.05 2.49
C GLU A 30 0.04 -28.38 3.70
N SER A 31 -0.38 -28.69 4.93
CA SER A 31 0.15 -28.03 6.14
C SER A 31 1.66 -28.21 6.34
N SER A 32 2.30 -29.05 5.51
CA SER A 32 3.73 -29.36 5.48
C SER A 32 4.51 -28.59 4.41
N GLU A 33 3.85 -27.85 3.51
CA GLU A 33 4.57 -27.05 2.50
C GLU A 33 5.14 -25.78 3.15
N PRO A 34 6.45 -25.53 3.00
CA PRO A 34 7.03 -24.26 3.43
C PRO A 34 6.51 -23.08 2.60
N TYR A 35 6.55 -21.88 3.16
CA TYR A 35 6.22 -20.63 2.46
C TYR A 35 7.06 -19.46 3.00
N PHE A 36 7.25 -18.44 2.19
CA PHE A 36 7.91 -17.20 2.60
C PHE A 36 6.88 -16.21 3.15
N THR A 37 7.16 -15.66 4.33
CA THR A 37 6.35 -14.60 4.98
C THR A 37 6.87 -13.20 4.67
N SER A 38 8.16 -13.10 4.37
CA SER A 38 8.80 -11.84 3.96
C SER A 38 10.02 -12.15 3.10
N LEU A 39 10.27 -11.26 2.14
CA LEU A 39 11.45 -11.29 1.30
C LEU A 39 11.83 -9.85 0.94
N GLN A 40 13.06 -9.49 1.28
CA GLN A 40 13.59 -8.14 1.15
C GLN A 40 14.97 -8.16 0.51
N PHE A 41 15.21 -7.21 -0.38
CA PHE A 41 16.47 -6.99 -1.06
C PHE A 41 17.01 -5.63 -0.64
N ASN A 42 18.05 -5.63 0.19
CA ASN A 42 18.55 -4.44 0.86
C ASN A 42 17.43 -3.72 1.64
N SER A 43 16.93 -2.60 1.12
CA SER A 43 15.81 -1.83 1.69
C SER A 43 14.49 -1.99 0.91
N LEU A 44 14.47 -2.83 -0.12
CA LEU A 44 13.30 -3.04 -0.99
C LEU A 44 12.55 -4.31 -0.57
N ASP A 45 11.23 -4.23 -0.58
CA ASP A 45 10.33 -5.35 -0.30
C ASP A 45 9.85 -5.99 -1.61
N SER A 46 10.00 -7.31 -1.75
CA SER A 46 9.60 -8.02 -2.97
C SER A 46 8.08 -8.11 -3.14
N ALA A 47 7.30 -7.93 -2.07
CA ALA A 47 5.84 -7.93 -2.14
C ALA A 47 5.26 -6.77 -2.95
N ARG A 48 6.11 -5.80 -3.36
CA ARG A 48 5.71 -4.58 -4.08
C ARG A 48 6.23 -4.51 -5.51
N LEU A 49 6.59 -5.65 -6.09
CA LEU A 49 7.13 -5.78 -7.45
C LEU A 49 6.01 -6.10 -8.45
N ASP A 50 5.86 -5.26 -9.49
CA ASP A 50 4.85 -5.48 -10.55
C ASP A 50 5.31 -6.54 -11.57
N GLU A 51 6.54 -6.42 -12.10
CA GLU A 51 7.05 -7.22 -13.24
C GLU A 51 8.52 -7.66 -13.05
N GLY A 52 9.08 -7.48 -11.85
CA GLY A 52 10.50 -7.70 -11.54
C GLY A 52 11.11 -6.57 -10.72
N MET A 53 12.35 -6.77 -10.26
CA MET A 53 13.08 -5.82 -9.43
C MET A 53 14.21 -5.17 -10.20
N VAL A 54 14.23 -3.83 -10.21
CA VAL A 54 15.32 -3.07 -10.82
C VAL A 54 16.02 -2.24 -9.75
N LEU A 55 17.30 -2.53 -9.52
CA LEU A 55 18.15 -1.84 -8.56
C LEU A 55 19.10 -0.87 -9.25
N SER A 56 19.56 0.11 -8.49
CA SER A 56 20.63 1.04 -8.85
C SER A 56 21.84 0.88 -7.93
N PRO A 57 23.01 1.44 -8.28
CA PRO A 57 24.18 1.42 -7.39
C PRO A 57 23.88 2.02 -6.01
N GLU A 58 22.99 3.02 -5.93
CA GLU A 58 22.56 3.62 -4.67
C GLU A 58 21.67 2.71 -3.82
N ASP A 59 21.06 1.68 -4.41
CA ASP A 59 20.30 0.66 -3.68
C ASP A 59 21.20 -0.47 -3.14
N LEU A 60 22.47 -0.54 -3.53
CA LEU A 60 23.41 -1.60 -3.13
C LEU A 60 24.04 -1.31 -1.76
N GLN A 61 24.14 -2.33 -0.89
CA GLN A 61 24.86 -2.25 0.37
C GLN A 61 26.33 -2.61 0.14
N ASN A 62 27.21 -1.59 0.10
CA ASN A 62 28.64 -1.76 -0.20
C ASN A 62 28.91 -2.48 -1.54
N GLY A 63 28.06 -2.24 -2.55
CA GLY A 63 28.15 -2.89 -3.86
C GLY A 63 27.58 -4.32 -3.91
N SER A 64 26.98 -4.80 -2.82
CA SER A 64 26.29 -6.10 -2.75
C SER A 64 24.77 -5.93 -2.66
N ILE A 65 24.06 -6.99 -3.03
CA ILE A 65 22.65 -7.20 -2.73
C ILE A 65 22.58 -8.16 -1.56
N VAL A 66 21.95 -7.71 -0.47
CA VAL A 66 21.67 -8.53 0.71
C VAL A 66 20.20 -8.90 0.69
N VAL A 67 19.93 -10.18 0.51
CA VAL A 67 18.59 -10.76 0.57
C VAL A 67 18.30 -11.20 2.00
N ARG A 68 17.18 -10.74 2.56
CA ARG A 68 16.72 -11.10 3.90
C ARG A 68 15.27 -11.53 3.83
N GLY A 69 14.87 -12.51 4.62
CA GLY A 69 13.48 -12.93 4.65
C GLY A 69 13.21 -13.90 5.78
N GLN A 70 11.97 -14.39 5.80
CA GLN A 70 11.53 -15.38 6.75
C GLN A 70 10.71 -16.46 6.06
N ALA A 71 11.12 -17.71 6.23
CA ALA A 71 10.39 -18.89 5.77
C ALA A 71 9.72 -19.58 6.96
N GLN A 72 8.52 -20.14 6.74
CA GLN A 72 7.75 -20.87 7.73
C GLN A 72 7.14 -22.12 7.12
N VAL A 73 6.80 -23.10 7.96
CA VAL A 73 6.06 -24.30 7.57
C VAL A 73 4.99 -24.56 8.63
N GLY A 74 3.79 -24.97 8.22
CA GLY A 74 2.66 -25.11 9.14
C GLY A 74 2.90 -26.11 10.28
N ARG A 75 3.72 -27.15 10.05
CA ARG A 75 4.25 -28.06 11.08
C ARG A 75 5.73 -28.38 10.83
N GLY A 76 6.58 -28.10 11.81
CA GLY A 76 8.01 -28.39 11.76
C GLY A 76 8.86 -27.14 11.65
N ASN A 77 10.12 -27.30 11.21
CA ASN A 77 11.07 -26.21 11.00
C ASN A 77 11.52 -26.17 9.54
N ILE A 78 11.99 -25.01 9.11
CA ILE A 78 12.73 -24.88 7.85
C ILE A 78 14.12 -25.48 8.06
N GLY A 79 14.50 -26.40 7.18
CA GLY A 79 15.81 -27.04 7.19
C GLY A 79 16.82 -26.31 6.31
N LEU A 80 16.35 -25.70 5.21
CA LEU A 80 17.22 -25.05 4.23
C LEU A 80 16.45 -23.98 3.45
N VAL A 81 17.14 -22.91 3.10
CA VAL A 81 16.71 -21.96 2.07
C VAL A 81 17.80 -21.89 1.02
N GLU A 82 17.43 -22.07 -0.24
CA GLU A 82 18.35 -22.02 -1.37
C GLU A 82 17.92 -20.95 -2.36
N ILE A 83 18.92 -20.28 -2.95
CA ILE A 83 18.73 -19.20 -3.91
C ILE A 83 19.49 -19.55 -5.18
N SER A 84 18.89 -19.25 -6.32
CA SER A 84 19.51 -19.30 -7.64
C SER A 84 19.37 -17.95 -8.34
N ILE A 85 20.38 -17.59 -9.11
CA ILE A 85 20.40 -16.38 -9.95
C ILE A 85 20.69 -16.72 -11.43
N ASP A 86 20.66 -18.00 -11.79
CA ASP A 86 21.08 -18.52 -13.09
C ASP A 86 20.09 -19.51 -13.70
N GLU A 87 18.79 -19.33 -13.41
CA GLU A 87 17.69 -20.19 -13.86
C GLU A 87 17.75 -21.60 -13.26
N GLY A 88 18.18 -21.70 -12.00
CA GLY A 88 18.16 -22.95 -11.24
C GLY A 88 19.29 -23.90 -11.61
N LYS A 89 20.27 -23.45 -12.40
CA LYS A 89 21.46 -24.23 -12.77
C LYS A 89 22.37 -24.43 -11.56
N THR A 90 22.52 -23.39 -10.74
CA THR A 90 23.23 -23.43 -9.47
C THR A 90 22.34 -22.94 -8.34
N TRP A 91 22.48 -23.58 -7.18
CA TRP A 91 21.74 -23.26 -5.96
C TRP A 91 22.72 -23.01 -4.83
N GLU A 92 22.58 -21.88 -4.17
CA GLU A 92 23.38 -21.49 -3.03
C GLU A 92 22.55 -21.48 -1.75
N ALA A 93 23.07 -22.08 -0.68
CA ALA A 93 22.41 -22.08 0.62
C ALA A 93 22.49 -20.70 1.29
N ALA A 94 21.34 -20.17 1.71
CA ALA A 94 21.28 -18.98 2.55
C ALA A 94 21.65 -19.32 4.01
N LYS A 95 22.16 -18.33 4.75
CA LYS A 95 22.37 -18.47 6.20
C LYS A 95 21.02 -18.43 6.88
N LEU A 96 20.59 -19.56 7.46
CA LEU A 96 19.30 -19.75 8.10
C LEU A 96 19.46 -19.84 9.63
N ASP A 97 18.53 -19.25 10.39
CA ASP A 97 18.45 -19.41 11.84
C ASP A 97 17.30 -20.34 12.28
N ASP A 98 17.26 -20.67 13.58
CA ASP A 98 16.26 -21.57 14.16
C ASP A 98 14.81 -21.04 14.07
N ARG A 99 14.62 -19.76 13.73
CA ARG A 99 13.31 -19.11 13.58
C ARG A 99 12.87 -19.00 12.12
N GLY A 100 13.64 -19.59 11.20
CA GLY A 100 13.37 -19.53 9.77
C GLY A 100 13.77 -18.20 9.13
N MET A 101 14.47 -17.31 9.85
CA MET A 101 15.03 -16.09 9.25
C MET A 101 16.26 -16.47 8.43
N PHE A 102 16.38 -15.91 7.24
CA PHE A 102 17.53 -16.17 6.38
C PHE A 102 18.19 -14.89 5.87
N THR A 103 19.47 -15.03 5.53
CA THR A 103 20.24 -13.98 4.85
C THR A 103 21.16 -14.59 3.80
N TRP A 104 21.18 -13.97 2.62
CA TRP A 104 22.10 -14.31 1.53
C TRP A 104 22.64 -13.02 0.91
N GLU A 105 23.87 -13.05 0.40
CA GLU A 105 24.54 -11.87 -0.15
C GLU A 105 25.25 -12.25 -1.44
N PHE A 106 25.08 -11.42 -2.47
CA PHE A 106 25.86 -11.54 -3.70
C PHE A 106 26.23 -10.17 -4.27
N ARG A 107 27.26 -10.14 -5.10
CA ARG A 107 27.68 -8.94 -5.83
C ARG A 107 27.17 -9.00 -7.27
N PRO A 108 26.21 -8.16 -7.65
CA PRO A 108 25.69 -8.15 -9.01
C PRO A 108 26.66 -7.49 -9.98
N GLU A 109 26.62 -7.94 -11.23
CA GLU A 109 27.20 -7.25 -12.37
C GLU A 109 26.21 -6.21 -12.88
N ILE A 110 26.68 -4.98 -13.05
CA ILE A 110 25.84 -3.88 -13.54
C ILE A 110 25.47 -4.14 -15.01
N GLY A 111 24.17 -4.05 -15.30
CA GLY A 111 23.58 -4.29 -16.61
C GLY A 111 23.21 -5.75 -16.86
N HIS A 112 23.47 -6.65 -15.91
CA HIS A 112 23.10 -8.05 -16.02
C HIS A 112 21.67 -8.30 -15.49
N ASP A 113 20.88 -9.06 -16.25
CA ASP A 113 19.53 -9.50 -15.90
C ASP A 113 19.61 -10.91 -15.29
N TYR A 114 19.32 -11.01 -13.99
CA TYR A 114 19.33 -12.25 -13.24
C TYR A 114 17.91 -12.81 -13.13
N LEU A 115 17.71 -14.09 -13.44
CA LEU A 115 16.48 -14.77 -13.03
C LEU A 115 16.64 -15.23 -11.58
N PHE A 116 16.10 -14.45 -10.65
CA PHE A 116 16.13 -14.78 -9.23
C PHE A 116 15.08 -15.85 -8.93
N GLN A 117 15.51 -16.94 -8.30
CA GLN A 117 14.65 -18.02 -7.83
C GLN A 117 15.03 -18.35 -6.39
N ILE A 118 14.04 -18.68 -5.59
CA ILE A 118 14.25 -19.03 -4.18
C ILE A 118 13.32 -20.17 -3.77
N ARG A 119 13.86 -21.12 -3.00
CA ARG A 119 13.07 -22.21 -2.42
C ARG A 119 13.39 -22.44 -0.96
N ALA A 120 12.37 -22.79 -0.18
CA ALA A 120 12.52 -23.22 1.21
C ALA A 120 12.22 -24.72 1.31
N VAL A 121 13.07 -25.45 2.03
CA VAL A 121 12.95 -26.89 2.25
C VAL A 121 12.77 -27.13 3.75
N SER A 122 11.69 -27.80 4.13
CA SER A 122 11.44 -28.24 5.50
C SER A 122 12.46 -29.27 5.97
N THR A 123 12.60 -29.47 7.29
CA THR A 123 13.40 -30.57 7.85
C THR A 123 12.93 -31.97 7.42
N THR A 124 11.71 -32.08 6.89
CA THR A 124 11.13 -33.30 6.33
C THR A 124 11.39 -33.48 4.84
N GLY A 125 12.08 -32.54 4.18
CA GLY A 125 12.43 -32.62 2.76
C GLY A 125 11.37 -32.10 1.78
N VAL A 126 10.25 -31.55 2.28
CA VAL A 126 9.23 -30.89 1.45
C VAL A 126 9.72 -29.48 1.08
N SER A 127 9.66 -29.13 -0.21
CA SER A 127 10.09 -27.83 -0.75
C SER A 127 8.89 -26.98 -1.17
N THR A 128 9.03 -25.65 -1.15
CA THR A 128 8.14 -24.73 -1.87
C THR A 128 8.08 -25.07 -3.35
N GLY A 129 6.91 -24.89 -3.98
CA GLY A 129 6.76 -24.92 -5.44
C GLY A 129 7.76 -24.03 -6.17
N ALA A 130 8.34 -24.55 -7.25
CA ALA A 130 9.50 -23.95 -7.94
C ALA A 130 9.23 -22.63 -8.65
N GLU A 131 7.97 -22.28 -8.91
CA GLU A 131 7.59 -21.10 -9.72
C GLU A 131 7.00 -19.95 -8.88
N GLU A 132 6.69 -20.16 -7.60
CA GLU A 132 5.94 -19.17 -6.80
C GLU A 132 6.75 -17.90 -6.45
N ASN A 133 8.08 -17.94 -6.56
CA ASN A 133 8.96 -16.85 -6.11
C ASN A 133 10.00 -16.43 -7.15
N ASP A 134 9.70 -16.66 -8.42
CA ASP A 134 10.60 -16.39 -9.53
C ASP A 134 10.35 -14.99 -10.10
N PHE A 135 11.41 -14.19 -10.23
CA PHE A 135 11.32 -12.89 -10.90
C PHE A 135 12.66 -12.39 -11.43
N HIS A 136 12.60 -11.47 -12.39
CA HIS A 136 13.77 -10.82 -12.96
C HIS A 136 14.36 -9.79 -12.00
N LEU A 137 15.68 -9.83 -11.81
CA LEU A 137 16.47 -8.91 -11.01
C LEU A 137 17.53 -8.25 -11.90
N LEU A 138 17.37 -6.96 -12.15
CA LEU A 138 18.25 -6.18 -13.01
C LEU A 138 18.92 -5.05 -12.21
N VAL A 139 20.24 -4.93 -12.28
CA VAL A 139 20.96 -3.80 -11.65
C VAL A 139 21.45 -2.85 -12.73
N LEU A 140 20.91 -1.63 -12.79
CA LEU A 140 21.24 -0.64 -13.82
C LEU A 140 22.12 0.47 -13.28
N SER A 141 23.09 0.96 -14.06
CA SER A 141 23.91 2.15 -13.74
C SER A 141 23.15 3.50 -13.78
N VAL A 142 21.82 3.45 -13.91
CA VAL A 142 21.00 4.64 -14.18
C VAL A 142 20.68 5.37 -12.89
N ASN A 143 21.00 6.67 -12.86
CA ASN A 143 20.65 7.57 -11.77
C ASN A 143 19.13 7.71 -11.65
N GLY A 144 18.54 7.11 -10.59
CA GLY A 144 17.09 7.12 -10.41
C GLY A 144 16.48 8.51 -10.18
N THR A 145 17.28 9.44 -9.67
CA THR A 145 16.86 10.85 -9.55
C THR A 145 16.66 11.50 -10.92
N THR A 146 17.56 11.26 -11.87
CA THR A 146 17.42 11.81 -13.23
C THR A 146 16.19 11.22 -13.91
N GLU A 147 16.02 9.90 -13.83
CA GLU A 147 14.90 9.19 -14.45
C GLU A 147 13.55 9.64 -13.86
N ALA A 148 13.44 9.78 -12.54
CA ALA A 148 12.22 10.26 -11.90
C ALA A 148 11.85 11.68 -12.32
N LYS A 149 12.85 12.57 -12.50
CA LYS A 149 12.63 13.93 -13.05
C LYS A 149 12.15 13.89 -14.51
N GLU A 150 12.68 12.99 -15.32
CA GLU A 150 12.27 12.81 -16.72
C GLU A 150 10.86 12.25 -16.83
N THR A 151 10.53 11.21 -16.05
CA THR A 151 9.17 10.66 -15.96
C THR A 151 8.18 11.73 -15.53
N PHE A 152 8.47 12.51 -14.49
CA PHE A 152 7.60 13.60 -14.07
C PHE A 152 7.35 14.64 -15.19
N ARG A 153 8.38 14.99 -15.97
CA ARG A 153 8.22 15.87 -17.14
C ARG A 153 7.37 15.25 -18.24
N LYS A 154 7.50 13.94 -18.49
CA LYS A 154 6.65 13.22 -19.45
C LYS A 154 5.19 13.22 -18.99
N MET A 155 4.93 13.00 -17.69
CA MET A 155 3.57 13.06 -17.12
C MET A 155 2.96 14.46 -17.24
N LEU A 156 3.72 15.51 -16.90
CA LEU A 156 3.30 16.90 -17.11
C LEU A 156 2.89 17.16 -18.56
N ASN A 157 3.73 16.71 -19.49
CA ASN A 157 3.50 16.88 -20.91
C ASN A 157 2.23 16.16 -21.36
N ALA A 158 2.07 14.88 -21.00
CA ALA A 158 0.90 14.07 -21.30
C ALA A 158 -0.39 14.73 -20.75
N TYR A 159 -0.37 15.18 -19.50
CA TYR A 159 -1.53 15.84 -18.88
C TYR A 159 -1.90 17.17 -19.55
N MET A 160 -0.92 18.04 -19.85
CA MET A 160 -1.18 19.31 -20.55
C MET A 160 -1.71 19.12 -21.97
N HIS A 161 -1.34 18.03 -22.64
CA HIS A 161 -1.82 17.69 -23.98
C HIS A 161 -3.04 16.74 -23.98
N LYS A 162 -3.59 16.44 -22.79
CA LYS A 162 -4.73 15.52 -22.61
C LYS A 162 -4.50 14.12 -23.19
N ASP A 163 -3.24 13.68 -23.20
CA ASP A 163 -2.85 12.33 -23.61
C ASP A 163 -3.03 11.36 -22.44
N ARG A 164 -4.25 10.82 -22.31
CA ARG A 164 -4.59 9.88 -21.25
C ARG A 164 -3.77 8.60 -21.32
N SER A 165 -3.59 8.03 -22.51
CA SER A 165 -2.84 6.78 -22.67
C SER A 165 -1.38 6.98 -22.29
N GLY A 166 -0.74 8.02 -22.81
CA GLY A 166 0.65 8.33 -22.47
C GLY A 166 0.86 8.69 -21.00
N PHE A 167 -0.15 9.26 -20.33
CA PHE A 167 -0.11 9.46 -18.88
C PHE A 167 -0.20 8.14 -18.12
N MET A 168 -1.20 7.29 -18.44
CA MET A 168 -1.44 6.03 -17.75
C MET A 168 -0.31 5.03 -17.98
N ASP A 169 0.37 5.07 -19.12
CA ASP A 169 1.60 4.31 -19.38
C ASP A 169 2.72 4.63 -18.38
N LEU A 170 2.67 5.77 -17.69
CA LEU A 170 3.66 6.17 -16.68
C LEU A 170 3.20 5.86 -15.24
N VAL A 171 2.01 5.28 -15.05
CA VAL A 171 1.47 4.87 -13.75
C VAL A 171 1.80 3.40 -13.49
N SER A 172 2.17 3.07 -12.26
CA SER A 172 2.42 1.68 -11.84
C SER A 172 1.11 0.94 -11.59
N ASN A 173 1.10 -0.38 -11.81
CA ASN A 173 -0.06 -1.22 -11.47
C ASN A 173 -0.27 -1.31 -9.95
N SER A 174 0.80 -1.12 -9.16
CA SER A 174 0.77 -0.98 -7.70
C SER A 174 0.69 0.48 -7.23
N PHE A 175 0.03 1.35 -8.00
CA PHE A 175 -0.31 2.70 -7.54
C PHE A 175 -1.06 2.64 -6.19
N GLU A 176 -0.59 3.40 -5.21
CA GLU A 176 -1.09 3.36 -3.83
C GLU A 176 -2.49 4.01 -3.68
N GLY A 177 -2.91 4.82 -4.65
CA GLY A 177 -4.28 5.35 -4.74
C GLY A 177 -5.16 4.48 -5.63
N ASN A 178 -6.41 4.89 -5.86
CA ASN A 178 -7.29 4.15 -6.77
C ASN A 178 -6.95 4.45 -8.24
N ILE A 179 -6.38 3.47 -8.94
CA ILE A 179 -5.97 3.60 -10.36
C ILE A 179 -7.15 3.85 -11.30
N SER A 180 -8.31 3.22 -11.06
CA SER A 180 -9.52 3.46 -11.85
C SER A 180 -10.06 4.86 -11.62
N ALA A 181 -10.08 5.33 -10.36
CA ALA A 181 -10.45 6.70 -10.06
C ALA A 181 -9.50 7.71 -10.71
N LEU A 182 -8.20 7.41 -10.78
CA LEU A 182 -7.24 8.24 -11.51
C LEU A 182 -7.56 8.30 -13.01
N GLU A 183 -7.83 7.16 -13.66
CA GLU A 183 -8.17 7.14 -15.08
C GLU A 183 -9.49 7.89 -15.37
N ASP A 184 -10.49 7.72 -14.53
CA ASP A 184 -11.77 8.43 -14.62
C ASP A 184 -11.58 9.93 -14.41
N ALA A 185 -10.81 10.33 -13.40
CA ALA A 185 -10.52 11.74 -13.15
C ALA A 185 -9.71 12.39 -14.27
N LEU A 186 -8.77 11.69 -14.90
CA LEU A 186 -8.08 12.19 -16.10
C LEU A 186 -9.08 12.40 -17.24
N THR A 187 -10.01 11.46 -17.43
CA THR A 187 -11.05 11.56 -18.45
C THR A 187 -11.96 12.77 -18.20
N ASP A 188 -12.37 12.98 -16.95
CA ASP A 188 -13.21 14.11 -16.55
C ASP A 188 -12.48 15.45 -16.61
N ASP A 189 -11.24 15.51 -16.13
CA ASP A 189 -10.37 16.69 -16.24
C ASP A 189 -10.23 17.11 -17.71
N PHE A 190 -9.95 16.17 -18.61
CA PHE A 190 -9.76 16.46 -20.03
C PHE A 190 -11.07 16.83 -20.74
N ARG A 191 -12.20 16.29 -20.28
CA ARG A 191 -13.54 16.64 -20.74
C ARG A 191 -13.95 18.04 -20.31
N TRP A 192 -13.60 18.47 -19.10
CA TRP A 192 -14.13 19.72 -18.53
C TRP A 192 -13.17 20.91 -18.55
N LEU A 193 -11.88 20.67 -18.75
CA LEU A 193 -10.87 21.72 -18.86
C LEU A 193 -10.49 21.88 -20.34
N ASP A 194 -10.73 23.06 -20.90
CA ASP A 194 -10.46 23.39 -22.31
C ASP A 194 -8.96 23.43 -22.59
N SER A 195 -8.23 24.16 -21.77
CA SER A 195 -6.76 24.26 -21.81
C SER A 195 -6.19 24.08 -20.41
N ILE A 196 -5.01 23.47 -20.36
CA ILE A 196 -4.26 23.19 -19.13
C ILE A 196 -2.81 23.61 -19.39
N ALA A 197 -2.32 24.57 -18.60
CA ALA A 197 -0.94 25.01 -18.65
C ALA A 197 -0.34 24.90 -17.24
N ILE A 198 0.78 24.18 -17.12
CA ILE A 198 1.44 23.92 -15.85
C ILE A 198 2.92 24.27 -15.97
N GLN A 199 3.42 25.02 -15.00
CA GLN A 199 4.84 25.24 -14.78
C GLN A 199 5.20 24.67 -13.42
N ALA A 200 5.98 23.59 -13.40
CA ALA A 200 6.45 22.95 -12.17
C ALA A 200 7.95 23.15 -12.00
N ASN A 201 8.38 23.43 -10.77
CA ASN A 201 9.78 23.53 -10.39
C ASN A 201 10.09 22.46 -9.33
N ILE A 202 11.01 21.55 -9.66
CA ILE A 202 11.40 20.44 -8.79
C ILE A 202 12.39 20.98 -7.77
N THR A 203 12.00 20.98 -6.50
CA THR A 203 12.81 21.53 -5.40
C THR A 203 13.85 20.52 -4.93
N ARG A 204 13.46 19.25 -4.78
CA ARG A 204 14.36 18.17 -4.36
C ARG A 204 13.82 16.79 -4.75
N VAL A 205 14.71 15.81 -4.76
CA VAL A 205 14.37 14.39 -4.91
C VAL A 205 15.00 13.63 -3.75
N VAL A 206 14.23 12.76 -3.10
CA VAL A 206 14.70 11.90 -2.02
C VAL A 206 14.39 10.46 -2.39
N SER A 207 15.38 9.57 -2.30
CA SER A 207 15.15 8.13 -2.38
C SER A 207 14.92 7.58 -0.97
N ASN A 208 13.83 6.85 -0.78
CA ASN A 208 13.51 6.16 0.46
C ASN A 208 12.85 4.82 0.15
N HIS A 209 13.47 3.71 0.57
CA HIS A 209 12.99 2.35 0.31
C HIS A 209 12.61 2.10 -1.16
N GLY A 210 13.46 2.56 -2.10
CA GLY A 210 13.25 2.40 -3.56
C GLY A 210 12.17 3.29 -4.18
N VAL A 211 11.59 4.20 -3.39
CA VAL A 211 10.69 5.23 -3.91
C VAL A 211 11.43 6.56 -4.00
N TYR A 212 11.44 7.15 -5.19
CA TYR A 212 11.98 8.46 -5.49
C TYR A 212 10.88 9.50 -5.31
N GLU A 213 10.88 10.18 -4.18
CA GLU A 213 9.95 11.27 -3.88
C GLU A 213 10.45 12.58 -4.48
N LEU A 214 9.69 13.09 -5.45
CA LEU A 214 9.88 14.41 -6.01
C LEU A 214 9.04 15.43 -5.28
N TYR A 215 9.71 16.40 -4.64
CA TYR A 215 9.08 17.58 -4.06
C TYR A 215 9.15 18.72 -5.07
N PHE A 216 8.02 19.34 -5.36
CA PHE A 216 7.94 20.41 -6.35
C PHE A 216 6.92 21.48 -5.95
N THR A 217 7.11 22.67 -6.50
CA THR A 217 6.10 23.72 -6.52
C THR A 217 5.57 23.87 -7.93
N TYR A 218 4.30 24.22 -8.09
CA TYR A 218 3.72 24.44 -9.41
C TYR A 218 2.91 25.74 -9.47
N ASN A 219 2.80 26.29 -10.68
CA ASN A 219 1.80 27.26 -11.08
C ASN A 219 0.98 26.62 -12.20
N ARG A 220 -0.34 26.56 -12.03
CA ARG A 220 -1.25 25.99 -13.02
C ARG A 220 -2.27 27.05 -13.42
N GLN A 221 -2.57 27.08 -14.71
CA GLN A 221 -3.64 27.86 -15.29
C GLN A 221 -4.51 26.93 -16.12
N VAL A 222 -5.81 26.94 -15.88
CA VAL A 222 -6.78 26.17 -16.65
C VAL A 222 -7.89 27.06 -17.17
N ARG A 223 -8.58 26.63 -18.22
CA ARG A 223 -9.82 27.25 -18.69
C ARG A 223 -10.97 26.26 -18.55
N SER A 224 -12.02 26.63 -17.81
CA SER A 224 -13.21 25.79 -17.69
C SER A 224 -13.98 25.76 -19.02
N MET A 225 -14.38 24.57 -19.49
CA MET A 225 -15.29 24.44 -20.63
C MET A 225 -16.71 24.92 -20.29
N ARG A 226 -17.13 24.79 -19.03
CA ARG A 226 -18.48 25.18 -18.57
C ARG A 226 -18.65 26.68 -18.47
N SER A 227 -17.74 27.35 -17.77
CA SER A 227 -17.86 28.79 -17.49
C SER A 227 -17.05 29.66 -18.44
N GLY A 228 -16.11 29.08 -19.20
CA GLY A 228 -15.16 29.83 -20.03
C GLY A 228 -14.09 30.59 -19.23
N GLN A 229 -14.17 30.57 -17.89
CA GLN A 229 -13.27 31.31 -17.01
C GLN A 229 -11.88 30.69 -16.96
N PHE A 230 -10.88 31.54 -16.84
CA PHE A 230 -9.52 31.14 -16.51
C PHE A 230 -9.36 31.08 -15.00
N LEU A 231 -8.91 29.93 -14.50
CA LEU A 231 -8.57 29.70 -13.10
C LEU A 231 -7.06 29.53 -12.99
N LYS A 232 -6.49 30.06 -11.92
CA LYS A 232 -5.05 29.94 -11.63
C LYS A 232 -4.86 29.51 -10.20
N ASP A 233 -3.98 28.54 -10.00
CA ASP A 233 -3.55 28.11 -8.69
C ASP A 233 -2.06 27.83 -8.63
N SER A 234 -1.54 27.81 -7.41
CA SER A 234 -0.14 27.50 -7.14
C SER A 234 -0.04 26.79 -5.80
N ALA A 235 0.71 25.70 -5.74
CA ALA A 235 0.96 25.00 -4.48
C ALA A 235 2.28 24.22 -4.53
N ALA A 236 2.64 23.64 -3.38
CA ALA A 236 3.66 22.61 -3.29
C ALA A 236 2.98 21.24 -3.24
N SER A 237 3.59 20.24 -3.88
CA SER A 237 3.10 18.87 -3.87
C SER A 237 4.27 17.90 -4.01
N VAL A 238 3.96 16.62 -3.80
CA VAL A 238 4.91 15.51 -3.82
C VAL A 238 4.34 14.37 -4.64
N VAL A 239 5.18 13.78 -5.48
CA VAL A 239 4.89 12.54 -6.19
C VAL A 239 5.99 11.54 -5.91
N GLY A 240 5.64 10.26 -5.77
CA GLY A 240 6.59 9.18 -5.57
C GLY A 240 6.65 8.28 -6.80
N PHE A 241 7.87 7.97 -7.22
CA PHE A 241 8.11 7.05 -8.33
C PHE A 241 8.88 5.82 -7.88
N ARG A 242 8.59 4.67 -8.48
CA ARG A 242 9.35 3.43 -8.28
C ARG A 242 9.84 2.92 -9.64
N ARG A 243 11.06 2.39 -9.65
CA ARG A 243 11.60 1.82 -10.88
C ARG A 243 10.91 0.49 -11.17
N SER A 244 10.52 0.30 -12.43
CA SER A 244 10.13 -1.00 -12.95
C SER A 244 10.98 -1.35 -14.17
N VAL A 245 10.78 -2.56 -14.69
CA VAL A 245 11.47 -3.05 -15.91
C VAL A 245 11.17 -2.14 -17.12
N LYS A 246 10.00 -1.49 -17.15
CA LYS A 246 9.58 -0.54 -18.18
C LYS A 246 9.99 0.91 -17.88
N GLY A 247 10.92 1.10 -16.93
CA GLY A 247 11.39 2.40 -16.46
C GLY A 247 10.63 2.89 -15.22
N MET A 248 10.89 4.15 -14.85
CA MET A 248 10.33 4.77 -13.65
C MET A 248 8.82 5.05 -13.78
N LYS A 249 8.02 4.56 -12.82
CA LYS A 249 6.54 4.65 -12.79
C LYS A 249 6.03 5.38 -11.55
N LEU A 250 4.92 6.10 -11.69
CA LEU A 250 4.23 6.78 -10.59
C LEU A 250 3.59 5.73 -9.66
N VAL A 251 3.92 5.77 -8.38
CA VAL A 251 3.33 4.89 -7.36
C VAL A 251 2.49 5.65 -6.33
N ARG A 252 2.67 6.97 -6.17
CA ARG A 252 1.89 7.76 -5.21
C ARG A 252 1.88 9.24 -5.49
N MET A 253 0.83 9.92 -5.02
CA MET A 253 0.64 11.37 -5.15
C MET A 253 0.10 11.97 -3.86
N SER A 254 0.60 13.15 -3.49
CA SER A 254 0.10 13.90 -2.34
C SER A 254 -0.96 14.92 -2.73
N ALA A 255 -1.88 15.23 -1.83
CA ALA A 255 -2.65 16.47 -1.89
C ALA A 255 -1.74 17.68 -1.52
N PRO A 256 -1.87 18.82 -2.22
CA PRO A 256 -2.82 19.10 -3.31
C PRO A 256 -2.40 18.39 -4.61
N LEU A 257 -3.36 17.85 -5.33
CA LEU A 257 -3.13 17.13 -6.57
C LEU A 257 -2.85 18.08 -7.74
N LEU A 258 -1.80 17.74 -8.47
CA LEU A 258 -1.49 18.36 -9.75
C LEU A 258 -2.30 17.73 -10.90
N PHE A 259 -2.63 16.44 -10.79
CA PHE A 259 -3.28 15.62 -11.82
C PHE A 259 -4.54 14.97 -11.24
N GLY A 260 -5.57 14.75 -12.07
CA GLY A 260 -6.79 14.06 -11.65
C GLY A 260 -7.56 14.85 -10.57
N VAL A 261 -7.75 16.15 -10.77
CA VAL A 261 -8.31 17.03 -9.72
C VAL A 261 -9.80 16.82 -9.45
N SER A 262 -10.48 16.10 -10.35
CA SER A 262 -11.90 15.77 -10.23
C SER A 262 -12.23 14.69 -9.20
N ASP A 263 -11.26 13.87 -8.78
CA ASP A 263 -11.46 12.88 -7.72
C ASP A 263 -10.28 12.84 -6.75
N THR A 264 -10.01 14.00 -6.15
CA THR A 264 -8.87 14.14 -5.23
C THR A 264 -8.91 13.14 -4.08
N ALA A 265 -10.11 12.78 -3.65
CA ALA A 265 -10.34 11.93 -2.51
C ALA A 265 -9.81 10.52 -2.76
N ASN A 266 -10.13 9.89 -3.89
CA ASN A 266 -9.72 8.51 -4.15
C ASN A 266 -8.31 8.39 -4.74
N ILE A 267 -7.70 9.50 -5.17
CA ILE A 267 -6.41 9.53 -5.86
C ILE A 267 -5.26 9.93 -4.94
N ALA A 268 -5.46 10.91 -4.06
CA ALA A 268 -4.41 11.37 -3.15
C ALA A 268 -4.09 10.30 -2.10
N THR A 269 -2.83 9.90 -2.03
CA THR A 269 -2.34 8.84 -1.13
C THR A 269 -2.04 9.37 0.28
N TYR A 270 -1.69 10.64 0.38
CA TYR A 270 -1.47 11.36 1.64
C TYR A 270 -1.63 12.87 1.44
N VAL A 271 -1.72 13.62 2.55
CA VAL A 271 -1.81 15.09 2.55
C VAL A 271 -0.52 15.65 3.14
N THR A 272 0.13 16.58 2.45
CA THR A 272 1.29 17.27 3.03
C THR A 272 0.82 18.36 3.99
N GLY A 273 1.58 18.62 5.06
CA GLY A 273 1.24 19.73 5.99
C GLY A 273 1.23 21.12 5.31
N GLN A 274 1.88 21.24 4.13
CA GLN A 274 1.88 22.46 3.32
C GLN A 274 0.63 22.62 2.44
N ALA A 275 -0.18 21.56 2.29
CA ALA A 275 -1.40 21.52 1.50
C ALA A 275 -2.59 22.23 2.16
N VAL A 276 -2.64 22.20 3.50
CA VAL A 276 -3.81 22.59 4.28
C VAL A 276 -4.05 24.10 4.13
N GLY A 277 -5.25 24.47 3.67
CA GLY A 277 -5.67 25.87 3.51
C GLY A 277 -5.22 26.56 2.21
N GLN A 278 -4.57 25.85 1.28
CA GLN A 278 -4.25 26.40 -0.04
C GLN A 278 -5.48 26.30 -0.96
N ASN A 279 -5.86 27.42 -1.57
CA ASN A 279 -6.89 27.43 -2.62
C ASN A 279 -6.29 26.93 -3.92
N VAL A 280 -6.63 25.70 -4.27
CA VAL A 280 -6.20 25.03 -5.50
C VAL A 280 -7.40 24.70 -6.39
N LEU A 281 -7.13 24.34 -7.63
CA LEU A 281 -8.17 23.93 -8.57
C LEU A 281 -8.94 22.72 -8.02
N THR A 282 -10.26 22.83 -7.97
CA THR A 282 -11.19 21.73 -7.75
C THR A 282 -12.08 21.61 -8.97
N LEU A 283 -12.48 20.39 -9.30
CA LEU A 283 -13.36 20.09 -10.41
C LEU A 283 -14.45 19.13 -9.94
N ASP A 284 -15.70 19.48 -10.16
CA ASP A 284 -16.81 18.54 -9.96
C ASP A 284 -16.89 17.60 -11.16
N PRO A 285 -16.70 16.27 -10.97
CA PRO A 285 -16.70 15.30 -12.08
C PRO A 285 -18.06 15.25 -12.80
N THR A 286 -19.16 15.43 -12.07
CA THR A 286 -20.53 15.32 -12.57
C THR A 286 -20.96 16.58 -13.30
N THR A 287 -20.75 17.74 -12.68
CA THR A 287 -21.23 19.02 -13.25
C THR A 287 -20.22 19.66 -14.19
N GLY A 288 -18.93 19.38 -14.02
CA GLY A 288 -17.83 20.04 -14.73
C GLY A 288 -17.54 21.46 -14.22
N ASN A 289 -18.11 21.82 -13.07
CA ASN A 289 -17.84 23.11 -12.43
C ASN A 289 -16.42 23.11 -11.88
N ALA A 290 -15.58 23.98 -12.46
CA ALA A 290 -14.22 24.21 -11.98
C ALA A 290 -14.20 25.45 -11.07
N SER A 291 -13.57 25.35 -9.91
CA SER A 291 -13.44 26.46 -8.97
C SER A 291 -12.14 26.36 -8.16
N LEU A 292 -11.80 27.41 -7.40
CA LEU A 292 -10.70 27.34 -6.44
C LEU A 292 -11.26 27.00 -5.06
N GLY A 293 -10.67 26.01 -4.41
CA GLY A 293 -11.05 25.58 -3.08
C GLY A 293 -9.92 24.85 -2.37
N SER A 294 -10.08 24.58 -1.09
CA SER A 294 -9.09 23.84 -0.31
C SER A 294 -9.08 22.36 -0.70
N GLN A 295 -7.98 21.88 -1.29
CA GLN A 295 -7.64 20.45 -1.28
C GLN A 295 -6.75 20.19 -0.07
N GLY A 296 -7.34 19.76 1.04
CA GLY A 296 -6.59 19.54 2.27
C GLY A 296 -7.25 18.60 3.28
N GLU A 297 -8.49 18.18 3.02
CA GLU A 297 -9.25 17.31 3.93
C GLU A 297 -9.71 16.00 3.27
N THR A 298 -9.68 15.93 1.94
CA THR A 298 -10.16 14.79 1.15
C THR A 298 -9.00 14.11 0.44
N ALA A 299 -8.25 13.31 1.18
CA ALA A 299 -7.97 11.97 0.68
C ALA A 299 -9.09 11.12 1.29
N SER A 300 -10.07 10.68 0.49
CA SER A 300 -10.84 9.46 0.76
C SER A 300 -9.86 8.31 0.65
N ALA A 301 -8.94 8.29 1.60
CA ALA A 301 -8.10 7.17 1.81
C ALA A 301 -9.07 6.09 2.29
N THR A 302 -9.24 5.03 1.49
CA THR A 302 -10.31 4.02 1.62
C THR A 302 -10.37 3.51 3.04
N SER A 303 -11.16 4.16 3.88
CA SER A 303 -11.16 3.88 5.29
C SER A 303 -12.22 2.82 5.53
N THR A 304 -11.81 1.71 6.10
CA THR A 304 -12.78 0.70 6.54
C THR A 304 -13.25 1.11 7.92
N SER A 305 -14.55 1.02 8.16
CA SER A 305 -15.11 1.22 9.48
C SER A 305 -16.09 0.10 9.80
N GLY A 306 -16.10 -0.29 11.06
CA GLY A 306 -16.85 -1.46 11.47
C GLY A 306 -17.04 -1.52 12.97
N THR A 307 -17.82 -2.50 13.39
CA THR A 307 -17.96 -2.90 14.79
C THR A 307 -17.56 -4.36 14.87
N GLN A 308 -16.63 -4.68 15.76
CA GLN A 308 -16.11 -6.03 15.92
C GLN A 308 -16.27 -6.50 17.36
N PHE A 309 -16.57 -7.79 17.50
CA PHE A 309 -16.54 -8.51 18.77
C PHE A 309 -15.33 -9.45 18.78
N LEU A 310 -14.62 -9.48 19.91
CA LEU A 310 -13.53 -10.40 20.19
C LEU A 310 -13.79 -11.08 21.53
N ALA A 311 -13.78 -12.41 21.52
CA ALA A 311 -13.72 -13.20 22.74
C ALA A 311 -12.28 -13.29 23.29
N LEU A 312 -12.13 -13.85 24.48
CA LEU A 312 -10.82 -14.14 25.07
C LEU A 312 -9.91 -14.92 24.09
N ASN A 313 -8.63 -14.51 24.03
CA ASN A 313 -7.60 -15.08 23.14
C ASN A 313 -7.82 -14.84 21.64
N GLN A 314 -8.79 -14.01 21.25
CA GLN A 314 -9.01 -13.65 19.84
C GLN A 314 -8.31 -12.34 19.53
N SER A 315 -7.61 -12.27 18.39
CA SER A 315 -7.09 -11.01 17.86
C SER A 315 -7.91 -10.56 16.67
N TYR A 316 -7.84 -9.27 16.37
CA TYR A 316 -8.31 -8.71 15.11
C TYR A 316 -7.17 -8.09 14.33
N ASN A 317 -7.13 -8.31 13.02
CA ASN A 317 -6.20 -7.70 12.09
C ASN A 317 -6.95 -6.72 11.17
N PHE A 318 -6.58 -5.44 11.21
CA PHE A 318 -7.25 -4.40 10.44
C PHE A 318 -6.94 -4.47 8.94
N ASP A 319 -5.76 -4.97 8.57
CA ASP A 319 -5.35 -5.12 7.16
C ASP A 319 -6.19 -6.15 6.43
N THR A 320 -6.43 -7.29 7.08
CA THR A 320 -7.09 -8.45 6.49
C THR A 320 -8.56 -8.55 6.86
N ASP A 321 -9.07 -7.61 7.67
CA ASP A 321 -10.44 -7.62 8.23
C ASP A 321 -10.82 -9.00 8.80
N SER A 322 -9.93 -9.57 9.62
CA SER A 322 -10.06 -10.96 10.07
C SER A 322 -9.80 -11.14 11.57
N VAL A 323 -10.45 -12.15 12.13
CA VAL A 323 -10.28 -12.58 13.52
C VAL A 323 -9.49 -13.88 13.55
N ALA A 324 -8.48 -13.95 14.41
CA ALA A 324 -7.68 -15.16 14.65
C ALA A 324 -7.72 -15.56 16.12
N ASN A 325 -7.58 -16.86 16.41
CA ASN A 325 -7.41 -17.37 17.77
C ASN A 325 -5.91 -17.55 18.05
N GLU A 326 -5.38 -16.85 19.04
CA GLU A 326 -3.92 -16.79 19.28
C GLU A 326 -3.47 -17.49 20.56
N GLY A 327 -4.42 -18.00 21.33
CA GLY A 327 -4.15 -18.54 22.66
C GLY A 327 -3.74 -17.46 23.68
N PRO A 328 -3.49 -17.88 24.92
CA PRO A 328 -3.24 -16.96 26.03
C PRO A 328 -1.86 -16.31 25.94
N GLY A 329 -1.77 -15.04 26.33
CA GLY A 329 -0.52 -14.35 26.59
C GLY A 329 -0.26 -13.12 25.72
N PRO A 330 0.89 -12.44 25.89
CA PRO A 330 1.14 -11.12 25.32
C PRO A 330 1.51 -11.13 23.84
N ALA A 331 1.75 -12.30 23.24
CA ALA A 331 2.05 -12.40 21.81
C ALA A 331 0.78 -12.12 21.00
N VAL A 332 0.83 -11.09 20.15
CA VAL A 332 -0.27 -10.73 19.26
C VAL A 332 0.19 -10.88 17.81
N GLN A 333 -0.48 -11.73 17.03
CA GLN A 333 -0.26 -11.83 15.58
C GLN A 333 -1.17 -10.89 14.80
N GLY A 334 -2.38 -10.62 15.27
CA GLY A 334 -3.25 -9.52 14.84
C GLY A 334 -2.74 -8.18 15.36
N ASP A 335 -3.60 -7.17 15.40
CA ASP A 335 -3.24 -5.82 15.81
C ASP A 335 -3.73 -5.49 17.23
N VAL A 336 -4.90 -6.02 17.61
CA VAL A 336 -5.52 -5.84 18.92
C VAL A 336 -6.04 -7.18 19.43
N LYS A 337 -5.76 -7.51 20.69
CA LYS A 337 -6.24 -8.73 21.37
C LYS A 337 -6.67 -8.43 22.80
N PRO A 338 -7.96 -8.58 23.17
CA PRO A 338 -8.37 -8.47 24.57
C PRO A 338 -8.03 -9.74 25.35
N GLU A 339 -7.64 -9.53 26.60
CA GLU A 339 -7.32 -10.54 27.60
C GLU A 339 -8.00 -10.18 28.92
N VAL A 340 -7.86 -11.01 29.95
CA VAL A 340 -8.39 -10.69 31.29
C VAL A 340 -7.65 -9.47 31.86
N GLY A 341 -8.36 -8.36 32.03
CA GLY A 341 -7.86 -7.11 32.62
C GLY A 341 -6.95 -6.23 31.75
N VAL A 342 -6.61 -6.65 30.53
CA VAL A 342 -5.76 -5.88 29.60
C VAL A 342 -6.17 -6.11 28.15
N VAL A 343 -5.85 -5.15 27.27
CA VAL A 343 -5.95 -5.31 25.81
C VAL A 343 -4.55 -5.15 25.23
N PHE A 344 -4.01 -6.20 24.64
CA PHE A 344 -2.69 -6.20 24.01
C PHE A 344 -2.75 -5.65 22.59
N THR A 345 -1.64 -5.05 22.17
CA THR A 345 -1.38 -4.62 20.79
C THR A 345 -0.20 -5.40 20.22
N ARG A 346 -0.13 -5.50 18.90
CA ARG A 346 1.05 -6.07 18.23
C ARG A 346 2.32 -5.32 18.65
N ASN A 347 3.42 -6.04 18.81
CA ASN A 347 4.70 -5.43 19.15
C ASN A 347 5.09 -4.38 18.09
N GLY A 348 5.50 -3.20 18.54
CA GLY A 348 5.84 -2.06 17.68
C GLY A 348 4.64 -1.20 17.25
N VAL A 349 3.40 -1.56 17.58
CA VAL A 349 2.25 -0.66 17.41
C VAL A 349 2.31 0.44 18.46
N GLY A 350 2.35 1.68 17.99
CA GLY A 350 2.23 2.86 18.84
C GLY A 350 0.76 3.11 19.19
N SER A 351 0.45 3.51 20.43
CA SER A 351 -0.91 3.89 20.81
C SER A 351 -0.95 5.28 21.45
N GLN A 352 -2.03 6.02 21.19
CA GLN A 352 -2.30 7.32 21.79
C GLN A 352 -3.79 7.44 22.13
N ARG A 353 -4.10 7.95 23.32
CA ARG A 353 -5.49 8.20 23.71
C ARG A 353 -6.04 9.42 22.96
N ILE A 354 -7.26 9.31 22.45
CA ILE A 354 -7.95 10.38 21.71
C ILE A 354 -9.35 10.63 22.30
N PRO A 355 -9.97 11.80 22.01
CA PRO A 355 -11.36 12.05 22.38
C PRO A 355 -12.32 11.06 21.70
N CYS A 356 -13.38 10.67 22.42
CA CYS A 356 -14.50 9.92 21.86
C CYS A 356 -15.65 10.87 21.46
N PRO A 357 -16.56 10.46 20.55
CA PRO A 357 -16.57 9.20 19.79
C PRO A 357 -15.67 9.26 18.54
N ILE A 358 -15.18 8.12 18.07
CA ILE A 358 -14.31 8.07 16.88
C ILE A 358 -15.05 8.47 15.60
N SER A 359 -16.39 8.41 15.58
CA SER A 359 -17.20 8.86 14.45
C SER A 359 -16.96 10.34 14.11
N SER A 360 -16.70 11.17 15.12
CA SER A 360 -16.39 12.60 14.98
C SER A 360 -14.93 12.92 14.63
N THR A 361 -14.05 11.92 14.68
CA THR A 361 -12.63 12.08 14.39
C THR A 361 -12.39 11.84 12.89
N SER A 362 -11.89 12.85 12.19
CA SER A 362 -11.56 12.80 10.76
C SER A 362 -10.09 12.51 10.48
N SER A 363 -9.22 12.59 11.49
CA SER A 363 -7.78 12.36 11.33
C SER A 363 -7.11 11.83 12.59
N ALA A 364 -6.11 10.94 12.42
CA ALA A 364 -5.24 10.47 13.48
C ALA A 364 -4.26 11.57 13.94
N PRO A 365 -3.86 11.59 15.23
CA PRO A 365 -2.85 12.51 15.74
C PRO A 365 -1.53 12.46 14.97
N ALA A 366 -0.82 13.59 14.92
CA ALA A 366 0.46 13.67 14.21
C ALA A 366 1.65 13.04 14.95
N GLY A 367 1.47 12.69 16.22
CA GLY A 367 2.50 12.15 17.10
C GLY A 367 2.00 12.12 18.55
N GLY A 368 2.81 11.53 19.43
CA GLY A 368 2.41 11.22 20.82
C GLY A 368 2.05 9.75 21.03
N TYR A 369 2.33 8.90 20.03
CA TYR A 369 2.20 7.46 20.12
C TYR A 369 3.26 6.88 21.05
N ILE A 370 2.82 6.03 21.97
CA ILE A 370 3.68 5.31 22.89
C ILE A 370 3.68 3.84 22.46
N GLY A 371 4.85 3.31 22.12
CA GLY A 371 5.04 1.90 21.81
C GLY A 371 4.98 1.06 23.08
N GLN A 372 3.76 0.73 23.51
CA GLN A 372 3.52 -0.25 24.58
C GLN A 372 2.80 -1.45 23.98
N PRO A 373 3.07 -2.67 24.48
CA PRO A 373 2.42 -3.87 23.97
C PRO A 373 0.95 -3.99 24.41
N TYR A 374 0.37 -2.94 24.99
CA TYR A 374 -1.02 -2.92 25.46
C TYR A 374 -1.60 -1.52 25.47
N LEU A 375 -2.93 -1.44 25.45
CA LEU A 375 -3.69 -0.21 25.60
C LEU A 375 -3.87 0.12 27.09
N LEU A 376 -3.29 1.24 27.53
CA LEU A 376 -3.47 1.74 28.89
C LEU A 376 -4.92 2.13 29.13
N ASN A 377 -5.53 1.59 30.20
CA ASN A 377 -6.90 1.89 30.62
C ASN A 377 -7.95 1.62 29.53
N ALA A 378 -7.83 0.51 28.79
CA ALA A 378 -8.89 0.05 27.90
C ALA A 378 -10.16 -0.28 28.70
N GLN A 379 -11.15 0.60 28.62
CA GLN A 379 -12.45 0.49 29.28
C GLN A 379 -13.53 0.94 28.30
N ALA A 380 -14.77 0.51 28.51
CA ALA A 380 -15.91 1.00 27.73
C ALA A 380 -15.94 2.54 27.70
N GLY A 381 -16.08 3.13 26.51
CA GLY A 381 -16.03 4.56 26.27
C GLY A 381 -14.63 5.16 26.13
N SER A 382 -13.58 4.34 26.03
CA SER A 382 -12.22 4.83 25.73
C SER A 382 -11.90 4.72 24.24
N CYS A 383 -11.23 5.75 23.71
CA CYS A 383 -10.82 5.82 22.31
C CYS A 383 -9.30 5.94 22.18
N PHE A 384 -8.75 5.23 21.20
CA PHE A 384 -7.33 5.16 20.92
C PHE A 384 -7.08 5.35 19.43
N ALA A 385 -6.00 6.07 19.10
CA ALA A 385 -5.37 6.01 17.80
C ALA A 385 -4.18 5.04 17.87
N LEU A 386 -4.05 4.18 16.88
CA LEU A 386 -2.97 3.21 16.72
C LEU A 386 -2.14 3.58 15.49
N GLU A 387 -0.81 3.53 15.64
CA GLU A 387 0.17 3.65 14.56
C GLU A 387 0.78 2.27 14.31
N MET A 388 0.55 1.70 13.12
CA MET A 388 0.74 0.28 12.82
C MET A 388 1.93 0.03 11.88
N LEU A 389 2.69 -1.05 12.13
CA LEU A 389 3.82 -1.47 11.31
C LEU A 389 3.47 -2.64 10.36
N PRO A 390 4.17 -2.79 9.20
CA PRO A 390 5.12 -1.83 8.63
C PRO A 390 4.43 -0.60 8.02
N GLY A 391 5.04 0.59 8.19
CA GLY A 391 4.57 1.89 7.67
C GLY A 391 3.98 2.81 8.75
N PRO A 392 3.54 4.04 8.41
CA PRO A 392 2.65 4.81 9.27
C PRO A 392 1.20 4.55 8.84
N ARG A 393 0.63 3.37 9.12
CA ARG A 393 -0.81 3.08 8.93
C ARG A 393 -1.55 3.37 10.22
N TYR A 394 -2.81 3.79 10.13
CA TYR A 394 -3.53 4.27 11.31
C TYR A 394 -4.87 3.57 11.51
N ALA A 395 -5.16 3.20 12.75
CA ALA A 395 -6.49 2.75 13.17
C ALA A 395 -7.00 3.63 14.31
N LEU A 396 -8.27 4.01 14.29
CA LEU A 396 -8.97 4.55 15.44
C LEU A 396 -9.83 3.45 16.03
N VAL A 397 -9.76 3.26 17.35
CA VAL A 397 -10.50 2.22 18.07
C VAL A 397 -11.31 2.88 19.19
N GLU A 398 -12.61 2.63 19.23
CA GLU A 398 -13.51 2.99 20.33
C GLU A 398 -13.98 1.72 21.01
N VAL A 399 -13.58 1.52 22.27
CA VAL A 399 -14.04 0.38 23.07
C VAL A 399 -15.49 0.61 23.46
N VAL A 400 -16.43 -0.14 22.88
CA VAL A 400 -17.87 -0.03 23.15
C VAL A 400 -18.22 -0.77 24.44
N SER A 401 -17.66 -1.97 24.62
CA SER A 401 -17.78 -2.75 25.84
C SER A 401 -16.51 -3.57 26.06
N TYR A 402 -16.15 -3.77 27.32
CA TYR A 402 -15.03 -4.62 27.70
C TYR A 402 -15.32 -5.27 29.06
N ASN A 403 -15.38 -6.60 29.08
CA ASN A 403 -15.56 -7.38 30.29
C ASN A 403 -14.20 -7.84 30.80
N ALA A 404 -13.64 -7.13 31.78
CA ALA A 404 -12.33 -7.43 32.32
C ALA A 404 -12.22 -8.83 32.98
N ALA A 405 -13.35 -9.45 33.36
CA ALA A 405 -13.35 -10.77 33.98
C ALA A 405 -13.29 -11.91 32.95
N THR A 406 -13.90 -11.73 31.78
CA THR A 406 -13.92 -12.75 30.72
C THR A 406 -12.95 -12.44 29.59
N GLY A 407 -12.48 -11.20 29.45
CA GLY A 407 -11.67 -10.75 28.33
C GLY A 407 -12.45 -10.47 27.05
N ASP A 408 -13.79 -10.48 27.10
CA ASP A 408 -14.61 -10.18 25.92
C ASP A 408 -14.65 -8.68 25.66
N MET A 409 -14.47 -8.28 24.39
CA MET A 409 -14.45 -6.88 23.97
C MET A 409 -15.31 -6.68 22.73
N THR A 410 -16.12 -5.62 22.74
CA THR A 410 -16.72 -5.06 21.52
C THR A 410 -16.11 -3.69 21.27
N PHE A 411 -15.67 -3.43 20.04
CA PHE A 411 -15.11 -2.14 19.67
C PHE A 411 -15.61 -1.70 18.30
N ARG A 412 -15.64 -0.38 18.09
CA ARG A 412 -15.78 0.23 16.77
C ARG A 412 -14.41 0.64 16.28
N TYR A 413 -14.23 0.63 14.97
CA TYR A 413 -12.99 1.11 14.38
C TYR A 413 -13.20 1.95 13.13
N LYS A 414 -12.19 2.78 12.84
CA LYS A 414 -11.88 3.30 11.52
C LYS A 414 -10.45 2.88 11.21
N TYR A 415 -10.17 2.38 10.02
CA TYR A 415 -8.83 1.94 9.63
C TYR A 415 -8.40 2.60 8.33
N GLN A 416 -7.14 3.02 8.26
CA GLN A 416 -6.54 3.70 7.13
C GLN A 416 -5.35 2.91 6.56
N PRO A 417 -5.55 2.13 5.49
CA PRO A 417 -4.48 1.31 4.89
C PRO A 417 -3.46 2.12 4.08
N SER A 418 -3.80 3.33 3.60
CA SER A 418 -2.94 4.09 2.67
C SER A 418 -1.72 4.75 3.33
N GLY A 419 -1.66 4.71 4.66
CA GLY A 419 -0.66 5.43 5.46
C GLY A 419 -0.91 6.93 5.63
N GLY A 420 -2.02 7.44 5.08
CA GLY A 420 -2.57 8.74 5.46
C GLY A 420 -3.12 8.73 6.89
N ARG A 421 -3.28 9.89 7.51
CA ARG A 421 -3.93 9.99 8.84
C ARG A 421 -5.43 10.19 8.77
N ASN A 422 -5.99 10.50 7.60
CA ASN A 422 -7.39 10.88 7.45
C ASN A 422 -8.29 9.65 7.27
N PHE A 423 -9.52 9.71 7.77
CA PHE A 423 -10.51 8.62 7.75
C PHE A 423 -11.85 9.05 7.17
#